data_AF-A0A5M4D3C8-F1
#
_entry.id   AF-A0A5M4D3C8-F1
#
_cell.length_a   1.000
_cell.length_b   1.000
_cell.length_c   1.000
_cell.angle_alpha   90.00
_cell.angle_beta   90.00
_cell.angle_gamma   90.00
#
_symmetry.space_group_name_H-M   'P 1'
#
loop_
_entity.id
_entity.type
_entity.pdbx_description
1 polymer ?
#
loop_
_entity_poly.entity_id
_entity_poly.type
_entity_poly.pdbx_seq_one_letter_code
_entity_poly.pdbx_strand_id
1 'polypeptide(L)'
;MGMGMGSLSGRTHACSLALSLCMTLVLSAKAQELGSLDWFREEWGRAQTWQPPAPVAAEYSVSTYEIYSEQELAALEQRIAGKPDHPDRPKVVAVQQFMQRGGDVLRYRLWYYSEEEWRVSRDDLNTNLGFFDMGRSRSVVWGMSDTELSLLDSEIRAPVGYEYKATGLGLIRLHLALFMSPFSIDAGRGLRPTRTEVNGENWRGWASTPTGDLAVIYDGRLETKSGIIDVTEYRIGRFDASPDAVGSKVVFSEWADVLDGTVRAARLRRHLRADGTVKATYALDDVRPSSQSEVGSVTGIPRRGSNDPVRGTIVAEVVNDFRPAVAATAVYRDGSQVRQSPLPGQRLVPASPSAWRAFGWVVAGAIVVGLIILRVRHARV
;
A
#
# COMPACT_ATOMS: atom_id res chain seq x y z
N MET A 1 -40.44 76.96 15.89
CA MET A 1 -39.44 77.10 14.80
C MET A 1 -38.38 76.03 15.01
N GLY A 2 -38.00 75.30 13.96
CA GLY A 2 -36.99 74.22 13.97
C GLY A 2 -37.63 72.82 13.86
N MET A 3 -38.07 72.42 12.67
CA MET A 3 -37.35 71.59 11.68
C MET A 3 -37.22 70.12 12.08
N GLY A 4 -38.11 69.30 11.49
CA GLY A 4 -37.99 67.85 11.47
C GLY A 4 -37.07 67.38 10.33
N MET A 5 -36.20 66.44 10.63
CA MET A 5 -35.42 65.67 9.65
C MET A 5 -36.12 64.33 9.41
N GLY A 6 -36.48 64.09 8.14
CA GLY A 6 -37.17 62.91 7.65
C GLY A 6 -36.25 61.69 7.51
N SER A 7 -36.82 60.53 7.84
CA SER A 7 -36.23 59.20 7.72
C SER A 7 -36.17 58.73 6.26
N LEU A 8 -34.96 58.44 5.77
CA LEU A 8 -34.68 57.70 4.54
C LEU A 8 -34.07 56.33 4.93
N SER A 9 -34.92 55.36 5.30
CA SER A 9 -34.49 54.00 5.73
C SER A 9 -35.28 52.87 5.05
N GLY A 10 -35.79 53.10 3.84
CA GLY A 10 -36.79 52.20 3.22
C GLY A 10 -36.33 51.30 2.07
N ARG A 11 -35.12 51.44 1.52
CA ARG A 11 -34.79 50.84 0.20
C ARG A 11 -33.63 49.84 0.15
N THR A 12 -32.89 49.63 1.23
CA THR A 12 -31.73 48.70 1.25
C THR A 12 -32.08 47.26 1.67
N HIS A 13 -33.28 46.99 2.21
CA HIS A 13 -33.65 45.65 2.68
C HIS A 13 -34.22 44.71 1.60
N ALA A 14 -34.70 45.22 0.47
CA ALA A 14 -35.30 44.39 -0.57
C ALA A 14 -34.27 43.63 -1.44
N CYS A 15 -33.06 44.18 -1.66
CA CYS A 15 -32.01 43.52 -2.45
C CYS A 15 -31.29 42.38 -1.72
N SER A 16 -31.17 42.44 -0.39
CA SER A 16 -30.49 41.38 0.39
C SER A 16 -31.32 40.10 0.51
N LEU A 17 -32.65 40.19 0.51
CA LEU A 17 -33.53 39.01 0.57
C LEU A 17 -33.54 38.24 -0.75
N ALA A 18 -33.48 38.92 -1.90
CA ALA A 18 -33.45 38.27 -3.21
C ALA A 18 -32.10 37.56 -3.50
N LEU A 19 -30.97 38.14 -3.06
CA LEU A 19 -29.66 37.48 -3.17
C LEU A 19 -29.51 36.28 -2.22
N SER A 20 -30.07 36.37 -1.01
CA SER A 20 -30.08 35.26 -0.05
C SER A 20 -30.96 34.11 -0.55
N LEU A 21 -32.15 34.39 -1.10
CA LEU A 21 -33.01 33.35 -1.68
C LEU A 21 -32.39 32.68 -2.93
N CYS A 22 -31.71 33.44 -3.78
CA CYS A 22 -30.98 32.87 -4.92
C CYS A 22 -29.76 32.03 -4.50
N MET A 23 -29.06 32.37 -3.41
CA MET A 23 -27.98 31.52 -2.89
C MET A 23 -28.50 30.23 -2.26
N THR A 24 -29.62 30.26 -1.53
CA THR A 24 -30.24 29.04 -0.97
C THR A 24 -30.83 28.13 -2.05
N LEU A 25 -31.33 28.71 -3.16
CA LEU A 25 -31.84 27.95 -4.31
C LEU A 25 -30.72 27.37 -5.19
N VAL A 26 -29.57 28.04 -5.33
CA VAL A 26 -28.42 27.51 -6.09
C VAL A 26 -27.67 26.41 -5.31
N LEU A 27 -27.67 26.45 -3.97
CA LEU A 27 -27.17 25.33 -3.15
C LEU A 27 -28.12 24.13 -3.11
N SER A 28 -29.40 24.32 -3.42
CA SER A 28 -30.40 23.23 -3.54
C SER A 28 -30.44 22.61 -4.96
N ALA A 29 -30.04 23.36 -5.99
CA ALA A 29 -30.15 22.97 -7.40
C ALA A 29 -29.12 21.93 -7.91
N LYS A 30 -28.24 21.43 -7.05
CA LYS A 30 -27.45 20.21 -7.31
C LYS A 30 -27.26 19.39 -6.03
N ALA A 31 -28.35 19.12 -5.32
CA ALA A 31 -28.40 17.87 -4.58
C ALA A 31 -28.30 16.75 -5.63
N GLN A 32 -27.08 16.36 -5.98
CA GLN A 32 -26.82 15.26 -6.89
C GLN A 32 -27.58 14.06 -6.34
N GLU A 33 -28.51 13.52 -7.13
CA GLU A 33 -29.34 12.42 -6.67
C GLU A 33 -28.42 11.27 -6.28
N LEU A 34 -28.40 10.92 -4.99
CA LEU A 34 -27.57 9.86 -4.46
C LEU A 34 -27.84 8.57 -5.25
N GLY A 35 -26.78 7.95 -5.77
CA GLY A 35 -26.90 6.76 -6.62
C GLY A 35 -27.12 7.04 -8.11
N SER A 36 -27.26 8.29 -8.53
CA SER A 36 -27.21 8.67 -9.95
C SER A 36 -25.86 8.30 -10.59
N LEU A 37 -25.83 8.24 -11.92
CA LEU A 37 -24.60 7.96 -12.66
C LEU A 37 -23.53 9.05 -12.44
N ASP A 38 -23.94 10.31 -12.30
CA ASP A 38 -23.01 11.40 -12.04
C ASP A 38 -22.42 11.29 -10.63
N TRP A 39 -23.23 10.94 -9.62
CA TRP A 39 -22.74 10.62 -8.28
C TRP A 39 -21.72 9.47 -8.34
N PHE A 40 -22.04 8.39 -9.06
CA PHE A 40 -21.17 7.23 -9.16
C PHE A 40 -19.84 7.58 -9.85
N ARG A 41 -19.85 8.41 -10.90
CA ARG A 41 -18.63 8.93 -11.55
C ARG A 41 -17.79 9.79 -10.61
N GLU A 42 -18.43 10.58 -9.76
CA GLU A 42 -17.75 11.42 -8.80
C GLU A 42 -17.07 10.60 -7.69
N GLU A 43 -17.79 9.63 -7.10
CA GLU A 43 -17.19 8.67 -6.17
C GLU A 43 -16.07 7.87 -6.80
N TRP A 44 -16.23 7.47 -8.07
CA TRP A 44 -15.18 6.79 -8.81
C TRP A 44 -13.93 7.67 -8.95
N GLY A 45 -14.10 8.95 -9.27
CA GLY A 45 -13.01 9.93 -9.31
C GLY A 45 -12.32 10.09 -7.95
N ARG A 46 -13.10 10.20 -6.86
CA ARG A 46 -12.56 10.22 -5.49
C ARG A 46 -11.73 8.97 -5.19
N ALA A 47 -12.21 7.80 -5.61
CA ALA A 47 -11.54 6.53 -5.39
C ALA A 47 -10.20 6.41 -6.15
N GLN A 48 -10.07 7.03 -7.33
CA GLN A 48 -8.80 7.08 -8.08
C GLN A 48 -7.72 7.89 -7.38
N THR A 49 -8.12 8.95 -6.68
CA THR A 49 -7.20 9.84 -5.95
C THR A 49 -7.19 9.57 -4.45
N TRP A 50 -7.79 8.45 -4.02
CA TRP A 50 -7.96 8.14 -2.61
C TRP A 50 -6.61 8.09 -1.90
N GLN A 51 -6.54 8.72 -0.73
CA GLN A 51 -5.39 8.67 0.15
C GLN A 51 -5.82 8.08 1.49
N PRO A 52 -4.94 7.31 2.15
CA PRO A 52 -5.23 6.82 3.48
C PRO A 52 -5.50 7.99 4.44
N PRO A 53 -6.48 7.84 5.35
CA PRO A 53 -6.61 8.79 6.45
C PRO A 53 -5.32 8.78 7.27
N ALA A 54 -4.94 9.94 7.80
CA ALA A 54 -3.76 10.09 8.63
C ALA A 54 -4.03 11.10 9.74
N PRO A 55 -3.50 10.88 10.96
CA PRO A 55 -2.75 9.69 11.40
C PRO A 55 -3.66 8.49 11.75
N VAL A 56 -3.31 7.28 11.30
CA VAL A 56 -4.13 6.07 11.53
C VAL A 56 -3.29 4.86 11.93
N ALA A 57 -3.86 4.04 12.82
CA ALA A 57 -3.46 2.66 13.07
C ALA A 57 -4.62 1.73 12.70
N ALA A 58 -4.31 0.61 12.05
CA ALA A 58 -5.30 -0.41 11.71
C ALA A 58 -4.74 -1.82 11.87
N GLU A 59 -5.59 -2.76 12.27
CA GLU A 59 -5.31 -4.18 12.36
C GLU A 59 -6.39 -4.96 11.63
N TYR A 60 -5.99 -5.92 10.81
CA TYR A 60 -6.92 -6.80 10.13
C TYR A 60 -6.30 -8.16 9.84
N SER A 61 -7.14 -9.15 9.63
CA SER A 61 -6.74 -10.50 9.27
C SER A 61 -7.22 -10.89 7.88
N VAL A 62 -6.44 -11.76 7.23
CA VAL A 62 -6.77 -12.39 5.94
C VAL A 62 -6.71 -13.88 6.12
N SER A 63 -7.85 -14.55 5.98
CA SER A 63 -7.92 -16.00 5.88
C SER A 63 -8.07 -16.37 4.42
N THR A 64 -7.12 -17.10 3.85
CA THR A 64 -7.22 -17.63 2.49
C THR A 64 -7.67 -19.09 2.54
N TYR A 65 -8.45 -19.48 1.54
CA TYR A 65 -8.99 -20.82 1.39
C TYR A 65 -8.67 -21.28 -0.04
N GLU A 66 -7.57 -22.02 -0.16
CA GLU A 66 -7.25 -22.78 -1.36
C GLU A 66 -8.11 -24.04 -1.35
N ILE A 67 -8.88 -24.21 -2.42
CA ILE A 67 -9.80 -25.32 -2.58
C ILE A 67 -9.20 -26.16 -3.68
N TYR A 68 -8.28 -27.05 -3.33
CA TYR A 68 -8.25 -28.30 -4.07
C TYR A 68 -9.39 -29.10 -3.48
N SER A 69 -10.37 -29.41 -4.32
CA SER A 69 -11.29 -30.48 -3.98
C SER A 69 -10.50 -31.76 -3.73
N GLU A 70 -11.04 -32.66 -2.89
CA GLU A 70 -10.44 -33.98 -2.68
C GLU A 70 -10.21 -34.71 -4.03
N GLN A 71 -11.08 -34.45 -5.02
CA GLN A 71 -10.96 -34.99 -6.37
C GLN A 71 -9.77 -34.41 -7.14
N GLU A 72 -9.54 -33.09 -7.07
CA GLU A 72 -8.39 -32.45 -7.72
C GLU A 72 -7.09 -32.87 -7.08
N LEU A 73 -7.05 -32.98 -5.75
CA LEU A 73 -5.88 -33.50 -5.04
C LEU A 73 -5.63 -34.97 -5.44
N ALA A 74 -6.65 -35.82 -5.45
CA ALA A 74 -6.53 -37.21 -5.88
C ALA A 74 -6.06 -37.34 -7.34
N ALA A 75 -6.56 -36.49 -8.25
CA ALA A 75 -6.11 -36.45 -9.62
C ALA A 75 -4.64 -36.01 -9.74
N LEU A 76 -4.23 -35.03 -8.92
CA LEU A 76 -2.84 -34.57 -8.87
C LEU A 76 -1.91 -35.66 -8.31
N GLU A 77 -2.34 -36.36 -7.26
CA GLU A 77 -1.63 -37.51 -6.68
C GLU A 77 -1.48 -38.66 -7.68
N GLN A 78 -2.55 -39.00 -8.42
CA GLN A 78 -2.47 -40.00 -9.49
C GLN A 78 -1.50 -39.60 -10.59
N ARG A 79 -1.45 -38.32 -10.98
CA ARG A 79 -0.53 -37.83 -12.02
C ARG A 79 0.95 -38.03 -11.64
N ILE A 80 1.27 -37.90 -10.36
CA ILE A 80 2.63 -38.03 -9.81
C ILE A 80 2.98 -39.45 -9.33
N ALA A 81 2.01 -40.36 -9.30
CA ALA A 81 2.21 -41.73 -8.84
C ALA A 81 3.34 -42.41 -9.65
N GLY A 82 4.28 -43.03 -8.93
CA GLY A 82 5.45 -43.70 -9.52
C GLY A 82 6.52 -42.77 -10.12
N LYS A 83 6.38 -41.44 -9.98
CA LYS A 83 7.32 -40.44 -10.54
C LYS A 83 7.96 -39.64 -9.39
N PRO A 84 9.12 -40.05 -8.85
CA PRO A 84 9.75 -39.38 -7.70
C PRO A 84 10.07 -37.90 -8.00
N ASP A 85 10.60 -37.59 -9.19
CA ASP A 85 11.06 -36.24 -9.55
C ASP A 85 10.01 -35.42 -10.32
N HIS A 86 8.71 -35.70 -10.11
CA HIS A 86 7.66 -34.95 -10.81
C HIS A 86 7.61 -33.48 -10.33
N PRO A 87 7.58 -32.48 -11.24
CA PRO A 87 7.63 -31.06 -10.86
C PRO A 87 6.46 -30.60 -9.98
N ASP A 88 5.32 -31.30 -10.02
CA ASP A 88 4.14 -30.99 -9.18
C ASP A 88 4.20 -31.59 -7.76
N ARG A 89 5.20 -32.39 -7.41
CA ARG A 89 5.26 -33.00 -6.07
C ARG A 89 5.28 -31.94 -4.94
N PRO A 90 6.04 -30.82 -5.02
CA PRO A 90 5.97 -29.76 -4.02
C PRO A 90 4.58 -29.15 -3.89
N LYS A 91 3.84 -29.08 -5.00
CA LYS A 91 2.46 -28.56 -5.03
C LYS A 91 1.51 -29.47 -4.27
N VAL A 92 1.57 -30.80 -4.45
CA VAL A 92 0.76 -31.76 -3.66
C VAL A 92 1.04 -31.59 -2.17
N VAL A 93 2.31 -31.51 -1.78
CA VAL A 93 2.69 -31.32 -0.37
C VAL A 93 2.14 -30.01 0.19
N ALA A 94 2.28 -28.91 -0.55
CA ALA A 94 1.74 -27.61 -0.15
C ALA A 94 0.22 -27.67 0.06
N VAL A 95 -0.51 -28.28 -0.88
CA VAL A 95 -1.96 -28.44 -0.81
C VAL A 95 -2.40 -29.31 0.36
N GLN A 96 -1.75 -30.46 0.57
CA GLN A 96 -2.05 -31.34 1.69
C GLN A 96 -1.82 -30.63 3.03
N GLN A 97 -0.69 -29.93 3.16
CA GLN A 97 -0.40 -29.16 4.38
C GLN A 97 -1.38 -28.01 4.58
N PHE A 98 -1.84 -27.38 3.50
CA PHE A 98 -2.84 -26.31 3.55
C PHE A 98 -4.19 -26.86 4.03
N MET A 99 -4.64 -27.99 3.46
CA MET A 99 -5.88 -28.67 3.86
C MET A 99 -5.84 -29.15 5.33
N GLN A 100 -4.69 -29.67 5.79
CA GLN A 100 -4.52 -30.09 7.19
C GLN A 100 -4.57 -28.93 8.18
N ARG A 101 -4.08 -27.75 7.78
CA ARG A 101 -4.02 -26.55 8.63
C ARG A 101 -5.30 -25.71 8.59
N GLY A 102 -6.21 -25.98 7.66
CA GLY A 102 -7.44 -25.20 7.47
C GLY A 102 -7.22 -23.87 6.73
N GLY A 103 -6.09 -23.73 6.05
CA GLY A 103 -5.68 -22.56 5.27
C GLY A 103 -4.72 -21.61 5.96
N ASP A 104 -4.32 -20.55 5.25
CA ASP A 104 -3.37 -19.56 5.76
C ASP A 104 -4.12 -18.39 6.38
N VAL A 105 -3.67 -17.98 7.56
CA VAL A 105 -4.18 -16.78 8.23
C VAL A 105 -3.03 -15.81 8.40
N LEU A 106 -3.12 -14.69 7.68
CA LEU A 106 -2.22 -13.57 7.81
C LEU A 106 -2.86 -12.51 8.70
N ARG A 107 -2.08 -11.91 9.58
CA ARG A 107 -2.47 -10.71 10.32
C ARG A 107 -1.61 -9.54 9.90
N TYR A 108 -2.25 -8.42 9.64
CA TYR A 108 -1.61 -7.19 9.23
C TYR A 108 -1.87 -6.11 10.26
N ARG A 109 -0.82 -5.37 10.60
CA ARG A 109 -0.88 -4.17 11.42
C ARG A 109 -0.25 -3.03 10.65
N LEU A 110 -0.99 -1.94 10.50
CA LEU A 110 -0.65 -0.80 9.67
C LEU A 110 -0.58 0.45 10.55
N TRP A 111 0.48 1.24 10.38
CA TRP A 111 0.58 2.58 10.94
C TRP A 111 0.94 3.55 9.83
N TYR A 112 0.17 4.62 9.70
CA TYR A 112 0.38 5.61 8.65
C TYR A 112 0.20 7.02 9.19
N TYR A 113 1.25 7.83 9.08
CA TYR A 113 1.22 9.26 9.36
C TYR A 113 1.43 10.08 8.08
N SER A 114 2.40 9.67 7.25
CA SER A 114 2.67 10.30 5.95
C SER A 114 3.39 9.31 5.03
N GLU A 115 3.69 9.70 3.78
CA GLU A 115 4.55 8.91 2.90
C GLU A 115 5.98 8.73 3.41
N GLU A 116 6.39 9.53 4.40
CA GLU A 116 7.72 9.50 5.04
C GLU A 116 7.73 8.75 6.37
N GLU A 117 6.57 8.42 6.92
CA GLU A 117 6.44 7.84 8.24
C GLU A 117 5.29 6.84 8.28
N TRP A 118 5.64 5.57 8.13
CA TRP A 118 4.68 4.47 8.08
C TRP A 118 5.34 3.12 8.39
N ARG A 119 4.52 2.14 8.79
CA ARG A 119 4.92 0.75 9.01
C ARG A 119 3.81 -0.19 8.58
N VAL A 120 4.20 -1.27 7.91
CA VAL A 120 3.37 -2.44 7.62
C VAL A 120 4.03 -3.62 8.30
N SER A 121 3.32 -4.24 9.24
CA SER A 121 3.73 -5.50 9.87
C SER A 121 2.81 -6.60 9.40
N ARG A 122 3.39 -7.74 9.00
CA ARG A 122 2.67 -8.95 8.60
C ARG A 122 3.11 -10.12 9.45
N ASP A 123 2.16 -10.80 10.04
CA ASP A 123 2.32 -12.05 10.76
C ASP A 123 1.69 -13.20 9.98
N ASP A 124 2.39 -14.32 9.90
CA ASP A 124 1.78 -15.57 9.49
C ASP A 124 1.41 -16.38 10.74
N LEU A 125 0.11 -16.58 10.98
CA LEU A 125 -0.38 -17.21 12.20
C LEU A 125 -0.43 -18.74 12.12
N ASN A 126 -0.45 -19.31 10.91
CA ASN A 126 -0.65 -20.74 10.68
C ASN A 126 0.57 -21.43 10.06
N THR A 127 1.63 -20.68 9.74
CA THR A 127 2.87 -21.23 9.23
C THR A 127 4.06 -20.82 10.08
N ASN A 128 5.15 -21.57 9.95
CA ASN A 128 6.44 -21.22 10.54
C ASN A 128 7.23 -20.23 9.67
N LEU A 129 6.57 -19.51 8.74
CA LEU A 129 7.22 -18.50 7.90
C LEU A 129 7.55 -17.21 8.67
N GLY A 130 7.13 -17.10 9.93
CA GLY A 130 7.49 -16.01 10.82
C GLY A 130 6.74 -14.72 10.50
N PHE A 131 7.45 -13.60 10.59
CA PHE A 131 6.90 -12.28 10.30
C PHE A 131 7.69 -11.57 9.22
N PHE A 132 7.05 -10.58 8.60
CA PHE A 132 7.73 -9.63 7.74
C PHE A 132 7.19 -8.23 8.00
N ASP A 133 8.09 -7.33 8.36
CA ASP A 133 7.79 -5.93 8.61
C ASP A 133 8.54 -5.06 7.62
N MET A 134 7.91 -3.97 7.21
CA MET A 134 8.55 -2.92 6.43
C MET A 134 8.09 -1.58 6.95
N GLY A 135 8.98 -0.59 6.93
CA GLY A 135 8.64 0.73 7.40
C GLY A 135 9.52 1.80 6.79
N ARG A 136 9.08 3.04 6.98
CA ARG A 136 9.86 4.23 6.69
C ARG A 136 9.80 5.15 7.89
N SER A 137 10.96 5.66 8.26
CA SER A 137 11.12 6.75 9.21
C SER A 137 12.00 7.81 8.59
N ARG A 138 11.37 8.89 8.09
CA ARG A 138 12.03 9.99 7.41
C ARG A 138 12.84 9.51 6.19
N SER A 139 14.17 9.64 6.26
CA SER A 139 15.10 9.29 5.19
C SER A 139 15.52 7.82 5.17
N VAL A 140 15.03 7.00 6.09
CA VAL A 140 15.39 5.58 6.14
C VAL A 140 14.17 4.70 5.91
N VAL A 141 14.31 3.81 4.94
CA VAL A 141 13.37 2.74 4.65
C VAL A 141 13.98 1.45 5.15
N TRP A 142 13.20 0.60 5.80
CA TRP A 142 13.68 -0.64 6.35
C TRP A 142 12.71 -1.80 6.07
N GLY A 143 13.27 -3.00 6.00
CA GLY A 143 12.54 -4.26 5.94
C GLY A 143 13.15 -5.23 6.94
N MET A 144 12.32 -6.02 7.61
CA MET A 144 12.75 -6.88 8.71
C MET A 144 11.96 -8.19 8.70
N SER A 145 12.69 -9.30 8.76
CA SER A 145 12.13 -10.62 9.08
C SER A 145 12.63 -11.07 10.46
N ASP A 146 12.37 -12.32 10.80
CA ASP A 146 12.94 -13.03 11.93
C ASP A 146 14.48 -13.03 11.96
N THR A 147 15.14 -13.24 10.81
CA THR A 147 16.60 -13.38 10.72
C THR A 147 17.32 -12.19 10.09
N GLU A 148 16.62 -11.36 9.32
CA GLU A 148 17.24 -10.30 8.53
C GLU A 148 16.68 -8.91 8.86
N LEU A 149 17.56 -7.91 8.91
CA LEU A 149 17.22 -6.50 8.90
C LEU A 149 17.92 -5.81 7.72
N SER A 150 17.13 -5.19 6.85
CA SER A 150 17.62 -4.42 5.72
C SER A 150 17.32 -2.93 5.90
N LEU A 151 18.32 -2.09 5.71
CA LEU A 151 18.25 -0.63 5.85
C LEU A 151 18.62 0.04 4.52
N LEU A 152 17.80 0.97 4.07
CA LEU A 152 17.96 1.70 2.82
C LEU A 152 17.81 3.20 3.06
N ASP A 153 18.53 3.98 2.27
CA ASP A 153 18.27 5.42 2.16
C ASP A 153 17.04 5.64 1.27
N SER A 154 16.12 6.51 1.66
CA SER A 154 14.85 6.71 0.93
C SER A 154 15.01 7.42 -0.41
N GLU A 155 16.15 8.06 -0.62
CA GLU A 155 16.45 8.88 -1.81
C GLU A 155 17.29 8.13 -2.85
N ILE A 156 17.83 6.96 -2.50
CA ILE A 156 18.55 6.11 -3.44
C ILE A 156 17.61 5.08 -4.07
N ARG A 157 17.93 4.68 -5.30
CA ARG A 157 17.25 3.55 -5.94
C ARG A 157 17.55 2.28 -5.13
N ALA A 158 16.49 1.63 -4.64
CA ALA A 158 16.61 0.37 -3.94
C ALA A 158 17.24 -0.71 -4.84
N PRO A 159 18.08 -1.61 -4.27
CA PRO A 159 18.48 -2.83 -4.95
C PRO A 159 17.26 -3.70 -5.29
N VAL A 160 17.40 -4.55 -6.31
CA VAL A 160 16.34 -5.48 -6.72
C VAL A 160 15.97 -6.39 -5.55
N GLY A 161 14.69 -6.47 -5.23
CA GLY A 161 14.16 -7.25 -4.10
C GLY A 161 14.05 -6.50 -2.78
N TYR A 162 14.50 -5.24 -2.72
CA TYR A 162 14.47 -4.39 -1.53
C TYR A 162 13.65 -3.11 -1.73
N GLU A 163 12.69 -3.11 -2.66
CA GLU A 163 11.83 -1.97 -3.03
C GLU A 163 10.75 -1.63 -1.97
N TYR A 164 11.08 -1.73 -0.68
CA TYR A 164 10.14 -1.60 0.43
C TYR A 164 9.39 -0.27 0.43
N LYS A 165 9.98 0.83 -0.07
CA LYS A 165 9.30 2.14 -0.12
C LYS A 165 8.04 2.10 -0.97
N ALA A 166 8.17 1.63 -2.20
CA ALA A 166 7.07 1.55 -3.15
C ALA A 166 6.08 0.45 -2.73
N THR A 167 6.60 -0.71 -2.33
CA THR A 167 5.77 -1.84 -1.89
C THR A 167 4.97 -1.49 -0.64
N GLY A 168 5.59 -0.95 0.41
CA GLY A 168 4.92 -0.65 1.67
C GLY A 168 3.86 0.45 1.57
N LEU A 169 4.16 1.56 0.87
CA LEU A 169 3.15 2.59 0.62
C LEU A 169 2.00 2.06 -0.25
N GLY A 170 2.31 1.26 -1.26
CA GLY A 170 1.32 0.57 -2.09
C GLY A 170 0.42 -0.36 -1.27
N LEU A 171 1.01 -1.13 -0.34
CA LEU A 171 0.28 -2.01 0.57
C LEU A 171 -0.62 -1.23 1.53
N ILE A 172 -0.13 -0.15 2.16
CA ILE A 172 -0.97 0.69 3.04
C ILE A 172 -2.18 1.22 2.28
N ARG A 173 -1.93 1.81 1.10
CA ARG A 173 -2.99 2.34 0.26
C ARG A 173 -3.99 1.27 -0.11
N LEU A 174 -3.51 0.14 -0.64
CA LEU A 174 -4.35 -0.97 -1.03
C LEU A 174 -5.18 -1.49 0.14
N HIS A 175 -4.54 -1.82 1.27
CA HIS A 175 -5.15 -2.52 2.39
C HIS A 175 -6.19 -1.68 3.14
N LEU A 176 -5.92 -0.40 3.39
CA LEU A 176 -6.91 0.48 4.00
C LEU A 176 -8.08 0.75 3.04
N ALA A 177 -7.79 0.91 1.75
CA ALA A 177 -8.84 1.10 0.76
C ALA A 177 -9.74 -0.13 0.56
N LEU A 178 -9.25 -1.35 0.85
CA LEU A 178 -10.07 -2.58 0.82
C LEU A 178 -11.33 -2.48 1.70
N PHE A 179 -11.24 -1.73 2.79
CA PHE A 179 -12.32 -1.60 3.78
C PHE A 179 -13.05 -0.26 3.68
N MET A 180 -12.34 0.81 3.30
CA MET A 180 -12.85 2.20 3.36
C MET A 180 -13.25 2.77 2.00
N SER A 181 -12.84 2.16 0.88
CA SER A 181 -13.11 2.66 -0.47
C SER A 181 -13.38 1.51 -1.44
N PRO A 182 -14.64 1.01 -1.52
CA PRO A 182 -14.97 -0.19 -2.28
C PRO A 182 -14.67 -0.07 -3.78
N PHE A 183 -14.57 1.15 -4.31
CA PHE A 183 -14.25 1.39 -5.73
C PHE A 183 -12.74 1.50 -6.03
N SER A 184 -11.90 1.79 -5.03
CA SER A 184 -10.47 2.11 -5.21
C SER A 184 -9.67 1.06 -5.97
N ILE A 185 -9.94 -0.23 -5.71
CA ILE A 185 -9.23 -1.37 -6.31
C ILE A 185 -9.45 -1.43 -7.82
N ASP A 186 -10.65 -1.07 -8.26
CA ASP A 186 -11.10 -1.18 -9.64
C ASP A 186 -10.89 0.13 -10.41
N ALA A 187 -10.92 1.26 -9.71
CA ALA A 187 -10.76 2.59 -10.28
C ALA A 187 -9.39 2.78 -10.98
N GLY A 188 -8.36 2.04 -10.55
CA GLY A 188 -7.03 2.00 -11.17
C GLY A 188 -6.93 1.11 -12.43
N ARG A 189 -7.96 0.34 -12.80
CA ARG A 189 -7.92 -0.66 -13.89
C ARG A 189 -8.48 -0.15 -15.22
N GLY A 190 -8.66 1.16 -15.38
CA GLY A 190 -9.25 1.75 -16.59
C GLY A 190 -10.76 1.55 -16.73
N LEU A 191 -11.41 0.96 -15.72
CA LEU A 191 -12.86 0.86 -15.58
C LEU A 191 -13.49 2.26 -15.43
N ARG A 192 -14.68 2.45 -16.00
CA ARG A 192 -15.46 3.69 -15.90
C ARG A 192 -16.93 3.38 -15.62
N PRO A 193 -17.60 4.12 -14.73
CA PRO A 193 -19.04 4.04 -14.54
C PRO A 193 -19.82 4.29 -15.83
N THR A 194 -20.71 3.36 -16.19
CA THR A 194 -21.50 3.41 -17.43
C THR A 194 -23.01 3.52 -17.19
N ARG A 195 -23.50 2.97 -16.08
CA ARG A 195 -24.93 2.91 -15.74
C ARG A 195 -25.13 2.87 -14.24
N THR A 196 -26.27 3.36 -13.77
CA THR A 196 -26.79 3.07 -12.44
C THR A 196 -28.29 2.78 -12.49
N GLU A 197 -28.80 2.12 -11.45
CA GLU A 197 -30.21 1.89 -11.17
C GLU A 197 -30.46 2.11 -9.69
N VAL A 198 -31.57 2.76 -9.35
CA VAL A 198 -32.02 2.97 -7.98
C VAL A 198 -33.45 2.43 -7.87
N ASN A 199 -33.68 1.55 -6.89
CA ASN A 199 -35.01 1.01 -6.60
C ASN A 199 -35.25 1.01 -5.08
N GLY A 200 -35.92 2.06 -4.60
CA GLY A 200 -36.10 2.30 -3.17
C GLY A 200 -34.75 2.54 -2.50
N GLU A 201 -34.41 1.71 -1.53
CA GLU A 201 -33.10 1.76 -0.83
C GLU A 201 -32.00 0.98 -1.54
N ASN A 202 -32.29 0.28 -2.63
CA ASN A 202 -31.30 -0.51 -3.35
C ASN A 202 -30.67 0.32 -4.47
N TRP A 203 -29.35 0.24 -4.57
CA TRP A 203 -28.57 0.84 -5.64
C TRP A 203 -27.79 -0.23 -6.39
N ARG A 204 -27.70 -0.08 -7.71
CA ARG A 204 -26.83 -0.88 -8.56
C ARG A 204 -26.05 0.01 -9.51
N GLY A 205 -24.76 -0.23 -9.64
CA GLY A 205 -23.86 0.47 -10.55
C GLY A 205 -23.11 -0.47 -11.46
N TRP A 206 -22.83 -0.05 -12.69
CA TRP A 206 -22.00 -0.79 -13.64
C TRP A 206 -20.79 0.04 -14.03
N ALA A 207 -19.62 -0.61 -14.05
CA ALA A 207 -18.41 -0.03 -14.61
C ALA A 207 -17.80 -0.98 -15.64
N SER A 208 -17.26 -0.43 -16.73
CA SER A 208 -16.57 -1.23 -17.75
C SER A 208 -15.35 -0.51 -18.31
N THR A 209 -14.44 -1.27 -18.90
CA THR A 209 -13.36 -0.71 -19.72
C THR A 209 -13.95 -0.08 -21.00
N PRO A 210 -13.21 0.82 -21.67
CA PRO A 210 -13.67 1.40 -22.95
C PRO A 210 -13.91 0.36 -24.04
N THR A 211 -13.15 -0.74 -24.03
CA THR A 211 -13.28 -1.89 -24.94
C THR A 211 -14.43 -2.83 -24.56
N GLY A 212 -14.91 -2.75 -23.31
CA GLY A 212 -15.95 -3.64 -22.78
C GLY A 212 -15.49 -5.07 -22.52
N ASP A 213 -14.18 -5.34 -22.55
CA ASP A 213 -13.58 -6.64 -22.24
C ASP A 213 -13.61 -6.99 -20.74
N LEU A 214 -13.77 -6.00 -19.87
CA LEU A 214 -13.97 -6.14 -18.44
C LEU A 214 -15.17 -5.30 -18.01
N ALA A 215 -16.11 -5.93 -17.32
CA ALA A 215 -17.27 -5.27 -16.72
C ALA A 215 -17.50 -5.77 -15.29
N VAL A 216 -17.71 -4.82 -14.38
CA VAL A 216 -17.99 -5.06 -12.96
C VAL A 216 -19.36 -4.45 -12.63
N ILE A 217 -20.11 -5.16 -11.80
CA ILE A 217 -21.41 -4.74 -11.29
C ILE A 217 -21.27 -4.57 -9.78
N TYR A 218 -21.73 -3.44 -9.26
CA TYR A 218 -21.79 -3.13 -7.83
C TYR A 218 -23.24 -3.12 -7.40
N ASP A 219 -23.52 -3.76 -6.27
CA ASP A 219 -24.78 -3.66 -5.54
C ASP A 219 -24.52 -2.97 -4.21
N GLY A 220 -25.44 -2.11 -3.79
CA GLY A 220 -25.32 -1.36 -2.54
C GLY A 220 -26.68 -0.95 -1.97
N ARG A 221 -26.64 -0.42 -0.75
CA ARG A 221 -27.81 0.12 -0.06
C ARG A 221 -27.62 1.60 0.21
N LEU A 222 -28.63 2.40 -0.13
CA LEU A 222 -28.72 3.82 0.15
C LEU A 222 -29.01 4.01 1.65
N GLU A 223 -28.09 4.64 2.38
CA GLU A 223 -28.35 5.12 3.74
C GLU A 223 -28.76 6.59 3.67
N THR A 224 -30.07 6.81 3.67
CA THR A 224 -30.67 8.13 3.42
C THR A 224 -30.34 9.17 4.50
N LYS A 225 -30.03 8.73 5.73
CA LYS A 225 -29.67 9.64 6.83
C LYS A 225 -28.25 10.19 6.70
N SER A 226 -27.31 9.36 6.26
CA SER A 226 -25.90 9.76 6.10
C SER A 226 -25.58 10.29 4.71
N GLY A 227 -26.45 10.03 3.73
CA GLY A 227 -26.19 10.40 2.34
C GLY A 227 -25.10 9.55 1.69
N ILE A 228 -24.92 8.31 2.16
CA ILE A 228 -23.87 7.37 1.72
C ILE A 228 -24.52 6.14 1.08
N ILE A 229 -23.81 5.49 0.16
CA ILE A 229 -24.15 4.14 -0.31
C ILE A 229 -23.16 3.15 0.28
N ASP A 230 -23.66 2.25 1.13
CA ASP A 230 -22.91 1.10 1.60
C ASP A 230 -22.92 0.05 0.50
N VAL A 231 -21.79 -0.13 -0.19
CA VAL A 231 -21.64 -1.19 -1.20
C VAL A 231 -21.70 -2.54 -0.49
N THR A 232 -22.61 -3.42 -0.91
CA THR A 232 -22.82 -4.73 -0.28
C THR A 232 -22.16 -5.85 -1.09
N GLU A 233 -22.04 -5.67 -2.39
CA GLU A 233 -21.42 -6.64 -3.29
C GLU A 233 -20.76 -5.93 -4.48
N TYR A 234 -19.66 -6.49 -4.98
CA TYR A 234 -19.28 -6.30 -6.38
C TYR A 234 -19.01 -7.65 -7.04
N ARG A 235 -19.36 -7.79 -8.31
CA ARG A 235 -19.22 -9.02 -9.08
C ARG A 235 -18.63 -8.75 -10.46
N ILE A 236 -17.82 -9.68 -10.94
CA ILE A 236 -17.28 -9.64 -12.30
C ILE A 236 -18.39 -10.12 -13.25
N GLY A 237 -18.91 -9.21 -14.07
CA GLY A 237 -19.94 -9.51 -15.07
C GLY A 237 -19.36 -10.01 -16.39
N ARG A 238 -18.15 -9.56 -16.74
CA ARG A 238 -17.42 -9.99 -17.95
C ARG A 238 -15.92 -9.80 -17.71
N PHE A 239 -15.09 -10.74 -18.19
CA PHE A 239 -13.63 -10.58 -18.23
C PHE A 239 -13.01 -11.48 -19.32
N ASP A 240 -12.80 -10.94 -20.51
CA ASP A 240 -12.39 -11.74 -21.67
C ASP A 240 -10.99 -12.37 -21.51
N ALA A 241 -10.09 -11.70 -20.78
CA ALA A 241 -8.74 -12.21 -20.50
C ALA A 241 -8.69 -13.32 -19.42
N SER A 242 -9.74 -13.46 -18.60
CA SER A 242 -9.86 -14.48 -17.56
C SER A 242 -11.34 -14.89 -17.41
N PRO A 243 -11.88 -15.68 -18.36
CA PRO A 243 -13.30 -16.06 -18.34
C PRO A 243 -13.73 -16.82 -17.08
N ASP A 244 -12.80 -17.52 -16.44
CA ASP A 244 -12.96 -18.23 -15.17
C ASP A 244 -13.23 -17.30 -13.97
N ALA A 245 -12.85 -16.03 -14.07
CA ALA A 245 -13.13 -15.03 -13.04
C ALA A 245 -14.58 -14.52 -13.10
N VAL A 246 -15.30 -14.70 -14.21
CA VAL A 246 -16.68 -14.23 -14.38
C VAL A 246 -17.59 -14.91 -13.37
N GLY A 247 -18.43 -14.12 -12.69
CA GLY A 247 -19.28 -14.58 -11.59
C GLY A 247 -18.60 -14.58 -10.23
N SER A 248 -17.27 -14.48 -10.16
CA SER A 248 -16.59 -14.22 -8.88
C SER A 248 -17.03 -12.87 -8.33
N LYS A 249 -17.17 -12.82 -7.01
CA LYS A 249 -17.72 -11.66 -6.33
C LYS A 249 -17.08 -11.39 -4.99
N VAL A 250 -17.25 -10.18 -4.51
CA VAL A 250 -16.83 -9.74 -3.20
C VAL A 250 -18.03 -9.21 -2.48
N VAL A 251 -18.29 -9.76 -1.30
CA VAL A 251 -19.37 -9.33 -0.41
C VAL A 251 -18.77 -8.50 0.71
N PHE A 252 -19.36 -7.34 0.97
CA PHE A 252 -19.02 -6.45 2.07
C PHE A 252 -20.15 -6.46 3.10
N SER A 253 -19.78 -6.46 4.37
CA SER A 253 -20.73 -6.54 5.47
C SER A 253 -20.17 -5.84 6.69
N GLU A 254 -21.06 -5.61 7.67
CA GLU A 254 -20.72 -4.97 8.94
C GLU A 254 -20.11 -3.57 8.74
N TRP A 255 -20.78 -2.76 7.92
CA TRP A 255 -20.41 -1.36 7.73
C TRP A 255 -20.56 -0.58 9.03
N ALA A 256 -19.50 0.12 9.42
CA ALA A 256 -19.46 0.92 10.64
C ALA A 256 -18.73 2.24 10.40
N ASP A 257 -19.08 3.23 11.21
CA ASP A 257 -18.33 4.48 11.29
C ASP A 257 -17.07 4.25 12.12
N VAL A 258 -15.95 4.71 11.59
CA VAL A 258 -14.61 4.59 12.18
C VAL A 258 -13.94 5.96 12.18
N LEU A 259 -12.83 6.09 12.91
CA LEU A 259 -12.08 7.35 13.00
C LEU A 259 -12.96 8.52 13.43
N ASP A 260 -13.60 8.39 14.59
CA ASP A 260 -14.49 9.39 15.18
C ASP A 260 -15.67 9.81 14.27
N GLY A 261 -16.15 8.90 13.42
CA GLY A 261 -17.29 9.14 12.55
C GLY A 261 -16.94 9.76 11.20
N THR A 262 -15.65 9.96 10.91
CA THR A 262 -15.21 10.64 9.67
C THR A 262 -15.11 9.70 8.47
N VAL A 263 -14.99 8.38 8.71
CA VAL A 263 -14.83 7.38 7.66
C VAL A 263 -15.81 6.23 7.89
N ARG A 264 -16.40 5.74 6.81
CA ARG A 264 -17.23 4.53 6.81
C ARG A 264 -16.39 3.35 6.33
N ALA A 265 -16.39 2.23 7.05
CA ALA A 265 -15.60 1.05 6.69
C ALA A 265 -16.41 -0.24 6.80
N ALA A 266 -16.25 -1.14 5.83
CA ALA A 266 -16.77 -2.51 5.92
C ALA A 266 -15.86 -3.31 6.83
N ARG A 267 -16.38 -3.89 7.93
CA ARG A 267 -15.54 -4.70 8.82
C ARG A 267 -15.25 -6.08 8.29
N LEU A 268 -16.11 -6.60 7.42
CA LEU A 268 -15.95 -7.94 6.86
C LEU A 268 -16.12 -7.92 5.35
N ARG A 269 -15.13 -8.48 4.65
CA ARG A 269 -15.12 -8.62 3.20
C ARG A 269 -14.80 -10.06 2.81
N ARG A 270 -15.67 -10.71 2.05
CA ARG A 270 -15.50 -12.09 1.59
C ARG A 270 -15.36 -12.14 0.08
N HIS A 271 -14.29 -12.74 -0.40
CA HIS A 271 -14.08 -13.04 -1.81
C HIS A 271 -14.65 -14.41 -2.08
N LEU A 272 -15.60 -14.48 -3.00
CA LEU A 272 -16.27 -15.69 -3.42
C LEU A 272 -15.91 -15.98 -4.87
N ARG A 273 -15.68 -17.25 -5.19
CA ARG A 273 -15.55 -17.72 -6.57
C ARG A 273 -16.91 -17.73 -7.25
N ALA A 274 -16.93 -17.99 -8.56
CA ALA A 274 -18.15 -18.10 -9.35
C ALA A 274 -19.11 -19.19 -8.85
N ASP A 275 -18.59 -20.27 -8.25
CA ASP A 275 -19.37 -21.35 -7.64
C ASP A 275 -19.92 -21.03 -6.23
N GLY A 276 -19.63 -19.81 -5.72
CA GLY A 276 -20.04 -19.36 -4.39
C GLY A 276 -19.12 -19.77 -3.25
N THR A 277 -18.08 -20.55 -3.50
CA THR A 277 -17.11 -20.95 -2.46
C THR A 277 -16.26 -19.76 -2.00
N VAL A 278 -15.93 -19.72 -0.71
CA VAL A 278 -15.06 -18.67 -0.16
C VAL A 278 -13.62 -18.90 -0.61
N LYS A 279 -13.03 -17.89 -1.25
CA LYS A 279 -11.61 -17.85 -1.62
C LYS A 279 -10.78 -17.16 -0.54
N ALA A 280 -11.29 -16.06 0.01
CA ALA A 280 -10.61 -15.33 1.06
C ALA A 280 -11.61 -14.55 1.91
N THR A 281 -11.29 -14.37 3.18
CA THR A 281 -12.01 -13.48 4.10
C THR A 281 -11.04 -12.46 4.65
N TYR A 282 -11.41 -11.19 4.58
CA TYR A 282 -10.69 -10.06 5.16
C TYR A 282 -11.55 -9.50 6.29
N ALA A 283 -11.02 -9.49 7.50
CA ALA A 283 -11.73 -9.00 8.69
C ALA A 283 -10.94 -7.85 9.33
N LEU A 284 -11.54 -6.66 9.37
CA LEU A 284 -10.99 -5.46 10.01
C LEU A 284 -11.24 -5.53 11.52
N ASP A 285 -10.17 -5.88 12.23
CA ASP A 285 -10.20 -6.13 13.66
C ASP A 285 -10.24 -4.81 14.45
N ASP A 286 -9.38 -3.86 14.08
CA ASP A 286 -9.32 -2.53 14.68
C ASP A 286 -8.95 -1.45 13.66
N VAL A 287 -9.48 -0.24 13.85
CA VAL A 287 -9.03 0.96 13.16
C VAL A 287 -9.34 2.17 14.00
N ARG A 288 -8.31 2.99 14.24
CA ARG A 288 -8.41 4.13 15.14
C ARG A 288 -7.47 5.27 14.76
N PRO A 289 -7.80 6.51 15.13
CA PRO A 289 -6.83 7.59 15.08
C PRO A 289 -5.60 7.21 15.92
N SER A 290 -4.42 7.52 15.40
CA SER A 290 -3.15 7.31 16.13
C SER A 290 -2.48 8.64 16.42
N SER A 291 -1.72 8.75 17.51
CA SER A 291 -0.92 9.96 17.73
C SER A 291 0.36 9.96 16.89
N GLN A 292 0.93 11.13 16.60
CA GLN A 292 2.24 11.21 15.94
C GLN A 292 3.34 10.52 16.76
N SER A 293 3.29 10.61 18.09
CA SER A 293 4.26 9.94 18.97
C SER A 293 4.13 8.42 18.91
N GLU A 294 2.91 7.90 18.85
CA GLU A 294 2.67 6.47 18.64
C GLU A 294 3.27 6.02 17.31
N VAL A 295 2.93 6.67 16.19
CA VAL A 295 3.45 6.31 14.87
C VAL A 295 4.97 6.44 14.83
N GLY A 296 5.55 7.51 15.38
CA GLY A 296 7.01 7.68 15.44
C GLY A 296 7.70 6.60 16.27
N SER A 297 7.07 6.13 17.34
CA SER A 297 7.63 5.04 18.17
C SER A 297 7.68 3.71 17.43
N VAL A 298 6.62 3.37 16.68
CA VAL A 298 6.53 2.08 15.97
C VAL A 298 7.23 2.10 14.61
N THR A 299 7.41 3.26 13.98
CA THR A 299 8.09 3.36 12.67
C THR A 299 9.61 3.54 12.79
N GLY A 300 10.09 3.80 14.01
CA GLY A 300 11.51 3.99 14.31
C GLY A 300 12.38 2.86 13.74
N ILE A 301 13.58 3.21 13.28
CA ILE A 301 14.49 2.27 12.63
C ILE A 301 14.88 1.18 13.63
N PRO A 302 14.52 -0.10 13.40
CA PRO A 302 14.84 -1.17 14.32
C PRO A 302 16.35 -1.35 14.42
N ARG A 303 16.81 -1.71 15.62
CA ARG A 303 18.22 -2.02 15.89
C ARG A 303 18.32 -3.36 16.58
N ARG A 304 19.30 -4.17 16.20
CA ARG A 304 19.59 -5.42 16.89
C ARG A 304 19.81 -5.17 18.39
N GLY A 305 19.18 -5.98 19.25
CA GLY A 305 19.21 -5.88 20.70
C GLY A 305 18.34 -4.77 21.29
N SER A 306 17.75 -3.90 20.46
CA SER A 306 16.77 -2.91 20.93
C SER A 306 15.39 -3.54 21.08
N ASN A 307 14.55 -2.94 21.92
CA ASN A 307 13.15 -3.31 22.08
C ASN A 307 12.28 -2.54 21.07
N ASP A 308 11.72 -3.26 20.11
CA ASP A 308 10.72 -2.78 19.16
C ASP A 308 9.31 -2.87 19.78
N PRO A 309 8.47 -1.82 19.70
CA PRO A 309 7.15 -1.84 20.33
C PRO A 309 6.19 -2.92 19.81
N VAL A 310 6.43 -3.45 18.61
CA VAL A 310 5.56 -4.43 17.93
C VAL A 310 6.13 -5.84 18.05
N ARG A 311 7.46 -5.99 18.06
CA ARG A 311 8.19 -7.26 17.98
C ARG A 311 8.96 -7.63 19.24
N GLY A 312 9.11 -6.71 20.20
CA GLY A 312 9.97 -6.91 21.36
C GLY A 312 11.45 -6.82 20.98
N THR A 313 12.31 -7.59 21.65
CA THR A 313 13.75 -7.54 21.39
C THR A 313 14.11 -8.04 19.98
N ILE A 314 14.76 -7.19 19.18
CA ILE A 314 15.17 -7.54 17.82
C ILE A 314 16.43 -8.43 17.82
N VAL A 315 16.32 -9.62 17.25
CA VAL A 315 17.38 -10.64 17.23
C VAL A 315 18.02 -10.90 15.85
N ALA A 316 17.82 -10.00 14.89
CA ALA A 316 18.33 -10.15 13.52
C ALA A 316 19.78 -10.67 13.46
N GLU A 317 19.97 -11.76 12.72
CA GLU A 317 21.26 -12.44 12.52
C GLU A 317 22.06 -11.76 11.40
N VAL A 318 21.37 -11.19 10.41
CA VAL A 318 21.97 -10.49 9.28
C VAL A 318 21.43 -9.08 9.21
N VAL A 319 22.34 -8.10 9.12
CA VAL A 319 21.99 -6.70 8.87
C VAL A 319 22.59 -6.28 7.54
N ASN A 320 21.74 -5.97 6.56
CA ASN A 320 22.13 -5.43 5.26
C ASN A 320 21.88 -3.92 5.25
N ASP A 321 22.94 -3.13 5.35
CA ASP A 321 22.85 -1.67 5.32
C ASP A 321 23.27 -1.15 3.96
N PHE A 322 22.29 -0.76 3.14
CA PHE A 322 22.48 -0.23 1.80
C PHE A 322 22.67 1.29 1.78
N ARG A 323 22.72 1.96 2.94
CA ARG A 323 22.89 3.42 3.00
C ARG A 323 24.32 3.79 2.56
N PRO A 324 24.53 4.85 1.76
CA PRO A 324 25.84 5.15 1.15
C PRO A 324 26.98 5.34 2.15
N ALA A 325 26.69 5.82 3.36
CA ALA A 325 27.70 6.07 4.38
C ALA A 325 28.23 4.80 5.07
N VAL A 326 27.51 3.67 4.97
CA VAL A 326 27.83 2.44 5.72
C VAL A 326 27.97 1.24 4.79
N ALA A 327 27.06 1.09 3.81
CA ALA A 327 27.11 0.17 2.69
C ALA A 327 27.80 -1.19 2.99
N ALA A 328 27.21 -1.99 3.88
CA ALA A 328 27.81 -3.22 4.37
C ALA A 328 26.77 -4.26 4.78
N THR A 329 27.17 -5.53 4.71
CA THR A 329 26.50 -6.64 5.39
C THR A 329 27.24 -6.93 6.68
N ALA A 330 26.53 -6.94 7.80
CA ALA A 330 27.01 -7.45 9.09
C ALA A 330 26.30 -8.76 9.43
N VAL A 331 27.06 -9.80 9.77
CA VAL A 331 26.55 -11.10 10.20
C VAL A 331 26.90 -11.32 11.66
N TYR A 332 25.90 -11.72 12.43
CA TYR A 332 25.98 -11.96 13.86
C TYR A 332 25.80 -13.44 14.19
N ARG A 333 26.53 -13.94 15.19
CA ARG A 333 26.34 -15.27 15.78
C ARG A 333 26.53 -15.14 17.30
N ASP A 334 25.65 -15.76 18.07
CA ASP A 334 25.69 -15.78 19.53
C ASP A 334 25.84 -14.39 20.18
N GLY A 335 25.12 -13.39 19.66
CA GLY A 335 25.21 -12.03 20.22
C GLY A 335 26.30 -11.15 19.59
N SER A 336 27.32 -11.74 18.99
CA SER A 336 28.53 -11.05 18.53
C SER A 336 28.57 -10.87 17.00
N GLN A 337 29.14 -9.76 16.53
CA GLN A 337 29.38 -9.56 15.11
C GLN A 337 30.56 -10.42 14.67
N VAL A 338 30.30 -11.41 13.80
CA VAL A 338 31.33 -12.37 13.35
C VAL A 338 31.92 -11.95 12.01
N ARG A 339 31.18 -11.20 11.20
CA ARG A 339 31.64 -10.78 9.88
C ARG A 339 31.05 -9.44 9.48
N GLN A 340 31.88 -8.59 8.89
CA GLN A 340 31.45 -7.46 8.09
C GLN A 340 31.99 -7.65 6.68
N SER A 341 31.18 -7.40 5.67
CA SER A 341 31.61 -7.46 4.27
C SER A 341 30.95 -6.35 3.47
N PRO A 342 31.63 -5.78 2.47
CA PRO A 342 30.98 -4.87 1.54
C PRO A 342 29.85 -5.62 0.81
N LEU A 343 28.79 -4.90 0.44
CA LEU A 343 27.66 -5.49 -0.26
C LEU A 343 28.08 -6.09 -1.62
N PRO A 344 27.57 -7.28 -2.00
CA PRO A 344 27.86 -7.89 -3.29
C PRO A 344 27.52 -6.93 -4.45
N GLY A 345 28.44 -6.76 -5.40
CA GLY A 345 28.21 -5.91 -6.57
C GLY A 345 28.51 -4.41 -6.38
N GLN A 346 28.68 -3.94 -5.14
CA GLN A 346 29.32 -2.65 -4.93
C GLN A 346 30.84 -2.85 -5.00
N ARG A 347 31.42 -2.65 -6.20
CA ARG A 347 32.82 -2.24 -6.25
C ARG A 347 32.88 -0.96 -5.42
N LEU A 348 33.48 -1.02 -4.24
CA LEU A 348 33.97 0.15 -3.53
C LEU A 348 34.81 0.90 -4.55
N VAL A 349 34.23 1.88 -5.25
CA VAL A 349 35.00 2.78 -6.08
C VAL A 349 35.93 3.44 -5.06
N PRO A 350 37.26 3.19 -5.12
CA PRO A 350 38.15 3.73 -4.12
C PRO A 350 37.93 5.23 -4.05
N ALA A 351 37.86 5.75 -2.82
CA ALA A 351 37.53 7.12 -2.51
C ALA A 351 38.18 8.08 -3.51
N SER A 352 37.33 8.76 -4.29
CA SER A 352 37.65 9.86 -5.20
C SER A 352 38.83 9.65 -6.18
N PRO A 353 38.59 9.59 -7.50
CA PRO A 353 39.65 9.73 -8.50
C PRO A 353 40.40 11.09 -8.45
N SER A 354 40.03 12.04 -7.57
CA SER A 354 40.70 13.33 -7.45
C SER A 354 42.11 13.25 -6.87
N ALA A 355 42.36 12.37 -5.88
CA ALA A 355 43.69 12.27 -5.27
C ALA A 355 44.73 11.68 -6.24
N TRP A 356 44.34 10.64 -6.99
CA TRP A 356 45.18 10.03 -8.02
C TRP A 356 45.39 10.96 -9.23
N ARG A 357 44.38 11.75 -9.61
CA ARG A 357 44.54 12.79 -10.64
C ARG A 357 45.48 13.89 -10.19
N ALA A 358 45.38 14.35 -8.95
CA ALA A 358 46.30 15.35 -8.38
C ALA A 358 47.74 14.83 -8.34
N PHE A 359 47.94 13.58 -7.88
CA PHE A 359 49.25 12.93 -7.91
C PHE A 359 49.80 12.79 -9.33
N GLY A 360 48.96 12.39 -10.29
CA GLY A 360 49.34 12.32 -11.71
C GLY A 360 49.79 13.65 -12.30
N TRP A 361 49.11 14.75 -11.96
CA TRP A 361 49.50 16.10 -12.40
C TRP A 361 50.80 16.58 -11.76
N VAL A 362 51.05 16.25 -10.49
CA VAL A 362 52.33 16.56 -9.83
C VAL A 362 53.49 15.83 -10.49
N VAL A 363 53.34 14.53 -10.79
CA VAL A 363 54.35 13.73 -11.48
C VAL A 363 54.59 14.26 -12.90
N ALA A 364 53.53 14.55 -13.66
CA ALA A 364 53.65 15.13 -14.99
C ALA A 364 54.37 16.50 -14.97
N GLY A 365 54.04 17.36 -14.00
CA GLY A 365 54.73 18.63 -13.78
C GLY A 365 56.22 18.45 -13.48
N ALA A 366 56.57 17.50 -12.62
CA ALA A 366 57.97 17.19 -12.29
C ALA A 366 58.76 16.71 -13.52
N ILE A 367 58.15 15.87 -14.38
CA ILE A 367 58.76 15.41 -15.64
C ILE A 367 59.01 16.59 -16.57
N VAL A 368 58.02 17.47 -16.78
CA VAL A 368 58.17 18.65 -17.65
C VAL A 368 59.29 19.56 -17.14
N VAL A 369 59.35 19.85 -15.84
CA VAL A 369 60.42 20.66 -15.24
C VAL A 369 61.79 19.99 -15.43
N GLY A 370 61.88 18.67 -15.21
CA GLY A 370 63.11 17.91 -15.44
C GLY A 370 63.59 17.98 -16.90
N LEU A 371 62.67 17.87 -17.87
CA LEU A 371 62.96 17.98 -19.30
C LEU A 371 63.42 19.40 -19.68
N ILE A 372 62.82 20.45 -19.10
CA ILE A 372 63.26 21.84 -19.30
C ILE A 372 64.67 22.03 -18.76
N ILE A 373 64.97 21.54 -17.56
CA ILE A 373 66.31 21.64 -16.95
C ILE A 373 67.35 20.93 -17.82
N LEU A 374 67.05 19.71 -18.28
CA LEU A 374 67.93 18.94 -19.18
C LEU A 374 68.20 19.72 -20.48
N ARG A 375 67.15 20.30 -21.09
CA ARG A 375 67.29 21.09 -22.32
C ARG A 375 68.14 22.34 -22.12
N VAL A 376 67.97 23.07 -21.01
CA VAL A 376 68.78 24.26 -20.68
C VAL A 376 70.23 23.88 -20.42
N ARG A 377 70.49 22.75 -19.75
CA ARG A 377 71.86 22.24 -19.54
C ARG A 377 72.54 21.91 -20.85
N HIS A 378 71.83 21.27 -21.77
CA HIS A 378 72.37 20.84 -23.06
C HIS A 378 72.62 22.00 -24.04
N ALA A 379 72.00 23.16 -23.83
CA ALA A 379 72.21 24.37 -24.63
C ALA A 379 73.36 25.26 -24.11
N ARG A 380 73.91 24.97 -22.93
CA ARG A 380 75.04 25.70 -22.32
C ARG A 380 76.38 24.97 -22.44
N VAL A 381 76.37 23.77 -23.01
CA VAL A 381 77.54 23.03 -23.50
C VAL A 381 77.57 23.25 -25.00
#